data_AF-A0A2S5W182-F1
#
_entry.id   AF-A0A2S5W182-F1
#
_cell.length_a   1.000
_cell.length_b   1.000
_cell.length_c   1.000
_cell.angle_alpha   90.00
_cell.angle_beta   90.00
_cell.angle_gamma   90.00
#
_symmetry.space_group_name_H-M   'P 1'
#
loop_
_entity.id
_entity.type
_entity.pdbx_description
1 polymer ?
#
loop_
_entity_poly.entity_id
_entity_poly.type
_entity_poly.pdbx_seq_one_letter_code
_entity_poly.pdbx_strand_id
1 'polypeptide(L)' 'MAQLNDSGSQTLVRYRGEEVWIGDEHIANLRLDSDSDTPVVVQCLDGTVRFRAHDRRTAEVWARLHAAELRRPRRPS' A
#
# COMPACT_ATOMS: atom_id res chain seq x y z
N MET A 1 -1.27 0.06 39.88
CA MET A 1 -0.36 0.18 38.73
C MET A 1 -1.23 0.31 37.49
N ALA A 2 -1.14 1.42 36.76
CA ALA A 2 -1.96 1.65 35.58
C ALA A 2 -1.42 0.80 34.42
N GLN A 3 -2.22 -0.15 33.94
CA GLN A 3 -1.95 -0.91 32.73
C GLN A 3 -2.26 0.02 31.56
N LEU A 4 -1.22 0.55 30.93
CA LEU A 4 -1.32 1.33 29.70
C LEU A 4 -1.87 0.39 28.62
N ASN A 5 -3.18 0.53 28.33
CA ASN A 5 -3.80 -0.06 27.16
C ASN A 5 -3.25 0.68 25.93
N ASP A 6 -2.09 0.25 25.43
CA ASP A 6 -1.66 0.57 24.09
C ASP A 6 -2.52 -0.25 23.12
N SER A 7 -3.76 0.20 22.91
CA SER A 7 -4.57 -0.18 21.75
C SER A 7 -4.03 0.56 20.54
N GLY A 8 -2.73 0.43 20.28
CA GLY A 8 -2.15 0.72 18.99
C GLY A 8 -2.72 -0.30 18.03
N SER A 9 -3.86 0.01 17.41
CA SER A 9 -4.37 -0.72 16.25
C SER A 9 -3.29 -0.67 15.18
N GLN A 10 -2.35 -1.62 15.25
CA GLN A 10 -1.35 -1.83 14.24
C GLN A 10 -2.15 -2.19 13.01
N THR A 11 -2.23 -1.21 12.12
CA THR A 11 -2.85 -1.35 10.81
C THR A 11 -2.08 -2.46 10.10
N LEU A 12 -2.60 -3.68 10.18
CA LEU A 12 -1.92 -4.87 9.68
C LEU A 12 -1.99 -4.83 8.16
N VAL A 13 -0.86 -4.50 7.54
CA VAL A 13 -0.72 -4.57 6.09
C VAL A 13 -0.39 -6.01 5.71
N ARG A 14 -1.21 -6.60 4.83
CA ARG A 14 -1.01 -7.96 4.30
C ARG A 14 -0.77 -7.86 2.81
N TYR A 15 0.13 -8.69 2.30
CA TYR A 15 0.39 -8.81 0.87
C TYR A 15 -0.06 -10.19 0.41
N ARG A 16 -0.94 -10.25 -0.59
CA ARG A 16 -1.41 -11.51 -1.21
C ARG A 16 -1.09 -11.46 -2.69
N GLY A 17 0.01 -12.10 -3.09
CA GLY A 17 0.52 -11.99 -4.45
C GLY A 17 0.92 -10.54 -4.78
N GLU A 18 0.15 -9.93 -5.69
CA GLU A 18 0.29 -8.54 -6.15
C GLU A 18 -0.65 -7.57 -5.41
N GLU A 19 -1.40 -7.99 -4.41
CA GLU A 19 -2.38 -7.13 -3.73
C GLU A 19 -1.87 -6.61 -2.38
N VAL A 20 -2.22 -5.37 -2.03
CA VAL A 20 -1.95 -4.70 -0.76
C VAL A 20 -3.24 -4.54 0.02
N TRP A 21 -3.31 -5.19 1.18
CA TRP A 21 -4.47 -5.21 2.04
C TRP A 21 -4.17 -4.54 3.38
N ILE A 22 -5.16 -3.87 3.96
CA ILE A 22 -5.11 -3.33 5.32
C ILE A 22 -6.30 -3.87 6.11
N GLY A 23 -6.01 -4.68 7.12
CA GLY A 23 -7.07 -5.49 7.75
C GLY A 23 -7.70 -6.40 6.69
N ASP A 24 -8.97 -6.15 6.37
CA ASP A 24 -9.74 -6.86 5.34
C ASP A 24 -10.06 -5.99 4.10
N GLU A 25 -9.46 -4.81 4.00
CA GLU A 25 -9.66 -3.87 2.88
C GLU A 25 -8.51 -3.97 1.86
N HIS A 26 -8.83 -4.26 0.61
CA HIS A 26 -7.88 -4.14 -0.50
C HIS A 26 -7.73 -2.66 -0.85
N ILE A 27 -6.50 -2.13 -0.89
CA ILE A 27 -6.27 -0.70 -1.11
C ILE A 27 -5.40 -0.38 -2.33
N ALA A 28 -4.57 -1.32 -2.79
CA ALA A 28 -3.67 -1.11 -3.92
C ALA A 28 -3.12 -2.43 -4.44
N ASN A 29 -2.54 -2.40 -5.65
CA ASN A 29 -1.78 -3.50 -6.23
C ASN A 29 -0.28 -3.12 -6.34
N LEU A 30 0.59 -4.09 -6.15
CA LEU A 30 2.01 -4.08 -6.50
C LEU A 30 2.19 -4.83 -7.80
N ARG A 31 2.40 -4.11 -8.90
CA ARG A 31 2.68 -4.72 -10.20
C ARG A 31 4.16 -4.73 -10.48
N LEU A 32 4.60 -5.78 -11.18
CA LEU A 32 5.93 -5.83 -11.75
C LEU A 32 5.91 -5.25 -13.17
N ASP A 33 6.75 -4.24 -13.40
CA ASP A 33 7.00 -3.63 -14.71
C ASP A 33 8.41 -4.00 -15.15
N SER A 34 8.54 -5.19 -15.75
CA SER A 34 9.81 -5.88 -16.01
C SER A 34 10.75 -5.17 -16.99
N ASP A 35 10.29 -4.13 -17.69
CA ASP A 35 11.06 -3.34 -18.66
C ASP A 35 11.52 -1.97 -18.10
N SER A 36 11.35 -1.73 -16.80
CA SER A 36 11.69 -0.46 -16.16
C SER A 36 12.86 -0.58 -15.18
N ASP A 37 13.69 0.47 -15.10
CA ASP A 37 14.67 0.64 -14.02
C ASP A 37 14.02 0.62 -12.62
N THR A 38 12.72 0.94 -12.54
CA THR A 38 11.89 0.81 -11.34
C THR A 38 10.81 -0.25 -11.54
N PRO A 39 11.13 -1.55 -11.43
CA PRO A 39 10.26 -2.61 -11.87
C PRO A 39 9.09 -2.89 -10.94
N VAL A 40 8.89 -2.13 -9.85
CA VAL A 40 7.75 -2.33 -8.96
C VAL A 40 6.89 -1.09 -8.90
N VAL A 41 5.59 -1.25 -9.12
CA VAL A 41 4.64 -0.15 -9.22
C VAL A 41 3.53 -0.32 -8.19
N VAL A 42 3.28 0.72 -7.39
CA VAL A 42 2.10 0.79 -6.52
C VAL A 42 0.97 1.46 -7.29
N GLN A 43 -0.06 0.67 -7.60
CA GLN A 43 -1.23 1.07 -8.37
C GLN A 43 -2.47 1.07 -7.49
N CYS A 44 -3.23 2.16 -7.49
CA CYS A 44 -4.55 2.22 -6.88
C CYS A 44 -5.54 1.25 -7.57
N LEU A 45 -6.65 0.94 -6.90
CA LEU A 45 -7.71 0.10 -7.47
C LEU A 45 -8.40 0.73 -8.69
N ASP A 46 -8.31 2.04 -8.86
CA ASP A 46 -8.79 2.76 -10.05
C ASP A 46 -7.83 2.68 -11.25
N GLY A 47 -6.71 1.97 -11.10
CA GLY A 47 -5.68 1.83 -12.12
C GLY A 47 -4.61 2.94 -12.11
N THR A 48 -4.74 3.96 -11.25
CA THR A 48 -3.77 5.05 -11.15
C THR A 48 -2.47 4.58 -10.50
N VAL A 49 -1.34 4.80 -11.15
CA VAL A 49 -0.02 4.59 -10.54
C VAL A 49 0.31 5.73 -9.59
N ARG A 50 0.62 5.41 -8.33
CA ARG A 50 0.99 6.41 -7.31
C ARG A 50 2.47 6.42 -7.00
N PHE A 51 3.16 5.29 -7.17
CA PHE A 51 4.58 5.17 -6.85
C PHE A 51 5.27 4.10 -7.71
N ARG A 52 6.56 4.29 -7.98
CA ARG A 52 7.44 3.29 -8.60
C ARG A 52 8.68 3.09 -7.75
N ALA A 53 9.17 1.86 -7.66
CA ALA A 53 10.30 1.47 -6.85
C ALA A 53 11.21 0.48 -7.59
N HIS A 54 12.48 0.47 -7.20
CA HIS A 54 13.48 -0.47 -7.73
C HIS A 54 13.26 -1.90 -7.22
N ASP A 55 12.55 -2.06 -6.10
CA ASP A 55 12.34 -3.34 -5.45
C ASP A 55 11.00 -3.38 -4.70
N ARG A 56 10.56 -4.61 -4.42
CA ARG A 56 9.27 -4.87 -3.78
C ARG A 56 9.20 -4.30 -2.37
N ARG A 57 10.26 -4.41 -1.58
CA ARG A 57 10.28 -3.98 -0.18
C ARG A 57 10.10 -2.46 -0.08
N THR A 58 10.73 -1.70 -0.95
CA THR A 58 10.57 -0.24 -1.01
C THR A 58 9.12 0.15 -1.36
N ALA A 59 8.50 -0.54 -2.34
CA ALA A 59 7.09 -0.33 -2.68
C ALA A 59 6.14 -0.69 -1.52
N GLU A 60 6.42 -1.78 -0.81
CA GLU A 60 5.65 -2.23 0.36
C GLU A 60 5.71 -1.19 1.50
N VAL A 61 6.91 -0.72 1.85
CA VAL A 61 7.10 0.33 2.86
C VAL A 61 6.37 1.60 2.47
N TRP A 62 6.48 2.03 1.22
CA TRP A 62 5.77 3.21 0.73
C TRP A 62 4.26 3.06 0.85
N ALA A 63 3.70 1.92 0.41
CA ALA A 63 2.27 1.65 0.47
C ALA A 63 1.74 1.64 1.91
N ARG A 64 2.53 1.15 2.88
CA ARG A 64 2.18 1.19 4.29
C ARG A 64 2.14 2.62 4.83
N LEU A 65 3.11 3.45 4.46
CA LEU A 65 3.17 4.85 4.90
C LEU A 65 2.06 5.72 4.26
N HIS A 66 1.64 5.39 3.04
CA HIS A 66 0.65 6.16 2.26
C HIS A 66 -0.72 5.45 2.16
N ALA A 67 -0.97 4.49 3.06
CA ALA A 67 -2.21 3.72 3.15
C ALA A 67 -3.49 4.57 3.08
N ALA A 68 -3.52 5.68 3.81
CA ALA A 68 -4.66 6.58 3.86
C ALA A 68 -4.94 7.26 2.49
N GLU A 69 -3.90 7.49 1.69
CA GLU A 69 -4.01 8.09 0.37
C GLU A 69 -4.45 7.09 -0.70
N LEU A 70 -4.06 5.83 -0.55
CA LEU A 70 -4.47 4.73 -1.43
C LEU A 70 -5.97 4.40 -1.27
N ARG A 71 -6.50 4.57 -0.05
CA ARG A 71 -7.92 4.35 0.28
C ARG A 71 -8.88 5.33 -0.37
N ARG A 72 -8.44 6.56 -0.67
CA ARG A 72 -9.34 7.58 -1.21
C ARG A 72 -9.26 7.61 -2.73
N PRO A 73 -10.30 7.21 -3.47
CA PRO A 73 -10.38 7.58 -4.87
C PRO A 73 -10.36 9.11 -4.95
N ARG A 74 -9.60 9.67 -5.91
CA ARG A 74 -9.62 11.12 -6.16
C ARG A 74 -11.08 11.52 -6.37
N ARG A 75 -11.65 12.32 -5.45
CA ARG A 75 -12.92 12.98 -5.70
C ARG A 75 -12.72 13.82 -6.97
N PRO A 76 -13.52 13.63 -8.03
CA PRO A 76 -13.56 14.62 -9.10
C PRO A 76 -14.03 15.94 -8.46
N SER A 77 -13.27 17.01 -8.71
CA SER A 77 -13.64 18.38 -8.33
C SER A 77 -14.64 18.92 -9.34
#